data_AF-A0A2S7QAD6-F1
#
_entry.id   AF-A0A2S7QAD6-F1
#
_cell.length_a   1.000
_cell.length_b   1.000
_cell.length_c   1.000
_cell.angle_alpha   90.00
_cell.angle_beta   90.00
_cell.angle_gamma   90.00
#
_symmetry.space_group_name_H-M   'P 1'
#
loop_
_entity.id
_entity.type
_entity.pdbx_description
1 polymer ?
#
loop_
_entity_poly.entity_id
_entity_poly.type
_entity_poly.pdbx_seq_one_letter_code
_entity_poly.pdbx_strand_id
1 'polypeptide(L)'
;MDRDDDEMPALTNILQSVIKMARKYGKKRPAASAAAAAIFGAADSTITAPIPPSPSRPALAEITNLLERTTLKPALAASLAPLLDAYEIDRGYPLATKKWDDVLAPGSTLEKIAEASYAEVFRITNPIGSSILKLLRLKVPTDPTSKKSDTAIKVDTVVSEMRLMNALTEIPGFVKFKDAHIVEGKPPAAFVEAYEAHIESAEESYFPHPNDISEAAVFLAIELGDAGCVLEQCKISNIHQMWDIFLGVVIALARAEIEYEFEHRDLHENNICILQHPQSKPYSSAPSSPNHKYGNSNVEVTILDYGLSRASLPSGTTVFYDLEQDICVFRGESSSPIAAIQFSNYRRMRTWLYSRSKSPDTKYASSKLKKSERNGHSWEEYTPYTNALWIHFLLEYLTRSYKGRDKRVWNRDVKELREWLDPDEGGMESAGDVLQYAYEREWIGQEDLDEVGSSILRDEEGDGDV
;
A
#
# COMPACT_ATOMS: atom_id res chain seq x y z
N MET A 1 29.28 -12.55 44.87
CA MET A 1 30.02 -12.11 43.68
C MET A 1 28.99 -11.85 42.63
N ASP A 2 28.45 -10.65 42.74
CA ASP A 2 27.40 -10.10 41.89
C ASP A 2 27.90 -10.07 40.45
N ARG A 3 27.04 -10.50 39.52
CA ARG A 3 27.20 -10.23 38.09
C ARG A 3 26.27 -9.08 37.78
N ASP A 4 26.86 -8.02 37.26
CA ASP A 4 26.20 -6.77 36.92
C ASP A 4 25.10 -6.97 35.88
N ASP A 5 23.88 -6.55 36.25
CA ASP A 5 22.71 -6.35 35.41
C ASP A 5 22.81 -4.99 34.68
N ASP A 6 23.65 -4.86 33.65
CA ASP A 6 23.86 -3.56 32.97
C ASP A 6 23.83 -3.60 31.43
N GLU A 7 23.05 -4.52 30.84
CA GLU A 7 22.87 -4.64 29.37
C GLU A 7 21.42 -4.41 28.87
N MET A 8 20.58 -3.75 29.67
CA MET A 8 19.19 -3.38 29.33
C MET A 8 18.88 -1.90 28.98
N PRO A 9 19.80 -0.91 28.99
CA PRO A 9 19.46 0.47 28.60
C PRO A 9 19.20 0.68 27.10
N ALA A 10 19.89 -0.04 26.21
CA ALA A 10 19.84 0.21 24.77
C ALA A 10 18.53 -0.26 24.11
N LEU A 11 18.06 -1.47 24.46
CA LEU A 11 16.80 -2.05 24.00
C LEU A 11 15.61 -1.14 24.36
N THR A 12 15.65 -0.59 25.57
CA THR A 12 14.61 0.29 26.10
C THR A 12 14.62 1.64 25.38
N ASN A 13 15.78 2.18 25.01
CA ASN A 13 15.88 3.49 24.34
C ASN A 13 15.48 3.47 22.86
N ILE A 14 15.74 2.39 22.12
CA ILE A 14 15.34 2.26 20.71
C ILE A 14 13.84 1.96 20.62
N LEU A 15 13.33 1.02 21.40
CA LEU A 15 11.88 0.80 21.47
C LEU A 15 11.16 2.05 22.01
N GLN A 16 11.74 2.79 22.96
CA GLN A 16 11.18 4.06 23.43
C GLN A 16 11.32 5.22 22.45
N SER A 17 12.34 5.27 21.59
CA SER A 17 12.45 6.30 20.54
C SER A 17 11.38 6.04 19.49
N VAL A 18 11.20 4.78 19.09
CA VAL A 18 10.17 4.37 18.14
C VAL A 18 8.74 4.47 18.74
N ILE A 19 8.55 4.14 20.02
CA ILE A 19 7.28 4.40 20.76
C ILE A 19 7.05 5.91 21.01
N LYS A 20 8.09 6.72 21.23
CA LYS A 20 7.99 8.19 21.31
C LYS A 20 7.58 8.78 19.96
N MET A 21 8.01 8.19 18.84
CA MET A 21 7.51 8.57 17.51
C MET A 21 6.01 8.29 17.39
N ALA A 22 5.54 7.08 17.72
CA ALA A 22 4.10 6.76 17.72
C ALA A 22 3.28 7.74 18.60
N ARG A 23 3.83 8.22 19.73
CA ARG A 23 3.19 9.23 20.59
C ARG A 23 3.25 10.66 20.06
N LYS A 24 4.24 11.02 19.23
CA LYS A 24 4.36 12.34 18.57
C LYS A 24 3.37 12.47 17.41
N TYR A 25 3.06 11.37 16.73
CA TYR A 25 2.08 11.30 15.64
C TYR A 25 0.66 10.99 16.13
N GLY A 26 0.49 10.25 17.23
CA GLY A 26 -0.81 9.89 17.82
C GLY A 26 -1.57 10.99 18.59
N LYS A 27 -1.23 12.28 18.42
CA LYS A 27 -1.96 13.41 19.02
C LYS A 27 -2.13 14.62 18.10
N LYS A 28 -2.11 14.43 16.78
CA LYS A 28 -2.67 15.44 15.88
C LYS A 28 -4.03 14.93 15.39
N ARG A 29 -5.09 15.58 15.88
CA ARG A 29 -6.35 15.67 15.12
C ARG A 29 -5.99 16.03 13.67
N PRO A 30 -6.68 15.50 12.66
CA PRO A 30 -6.36 15.81 11.27
C PRO A 30 -6.33 17.33 11.09
N ALA A 31 -5.16 17.87 10.76
CA ALA A 31 -5.01 19.27 10.41
C ALA A 31 -5.61 19.59 9.02
N ALA A 32 -6.36 18.65 8.43
CA ALA A 32 -7.23 18.88 7.28
C ALA A 32 -8.49 19.71 7.62
N SER A 33 -8.75 20.04 8.89
CA SER A 33 -9.88 20.88 9.30
C SER A 33 -9.56 22.39 9.40
N ALA A 34 -8.32 22.85 9.17
CA ALA A 34 -7.95 24.27 9.31
C ALA A 34 -7.54 24.95 7.98
N ALA A 35 -7.28 24.20 6.91
CA ALA A 35 -6.99 24.76 5.59
C ALA A 35 -8.24 25.18 4.79
N ALA A 36 -9.45 24.93 5.32
CA ALA A 36 -10.71 25.38 4.72
C ALA A 36 -11.25 26.71 5.28
N ALA A 37 -10.58 27.31 6.28
CA ALA A 37 -11.03 28.55 6.93
C ALA A 37 -10.15 29.79 6.63
N ALA A 38 -9.01 29.62 5.95
CA ALA A 38 -8.13 30.72 5.58
C ALA A 38 -8.43 31.35 4.20
N ILE A 39 -9.48 30.88 3.50
CA ILE A 39 -9.91 31.40 2.20
C ILE A 39 -10.93 32.56 2.34
N PHE A 40 -11.57 32.72 3.51
CA PHE A 40 -12.47 33.85 3.78
C PHE A 40 -11.94 34.68 4.94
N GLY A 41 -10.92 35.48 4.65
CA GLY A 41 -10.42 36.53 5.54
C GLY A 41 -11.50 37.57 5.85
N ALA A 42 -11.55 37.96 7.12
CA ALA A 42 -12.30 39.11 7.60
C ALA A 42 -11.86 40.37 6.82
N ALA A 43 -12.81 41.02 6.15
CA ALA A 43 -12.61 42.31 5.53
C ALA A 43 -13.03 43.42 6.50
N ASP A 44 -12.15 44.40 6.70
CA ASP A 44 -12.56 45.72 7.17
C ASP A 44 -11.98 46.81 6.25
N SER A 45 -12.83 47.82 5.99
CA SER A 45 -12.61 49.12 5.35
C SER A 45 -12.47 49.26 3.80
N THR A 46 -13.61 49.67 3.22
CA THR A 46 -13.82 50.82 2.30
C THR A 46 -13.02 50.97 1.00
N ILE A 47 -13.59 50.49 -0.13
CA ILE A 47 -13.57 51.18 -1.44
C ILE A 47 -14.90 50.91 -2.18
N THR A 48 -15.62 51.96 -2.58
CA THR A 48 -16.88 51.91 -3.34
C THR A 48 -16.62 51.77 -4.85
N ALA A 49 -17.13 50.69 -5.46
CA ALA A 49 -17.25 50.51 -6.91
C ALA A 49 -18.57 49.76 -7.25
N PRO A 50 -19.15 49.93 -8.46
CA PRO A 50 -20.54 49.58 -8.73
C PRO A 50 -20.80 48.06 -8.79
N ILE A 51 -21.94 47.67 -8.22
CA ILE A 51 -22.40 46.29 -8.01
C ILE A 51 -22.72 45.61 -9.37
N PRO A 52 -22.09 44.48 -9.73
CA PRO A 52 -22.56 43.62 -10.82
C PRO A 52 -23.81 42.84 -10.39
N PRO A 53 -24.70 42.44 -11.31
CA PRO A 53 -25.94 41.74 -10.97
C PRO A 53 -25.63 40.42 -10.25
N SER A 54 -26.29 40.21 -9.11
CA SER A 54 -26.16 39.02 -8.28
C SER A 54 -26.36 37.72 -9.08
N PRO A 55 -25.54 36.68 -8.90
CA PRO A 55 -25.83 35.38 -9.48
C PRO A 55 -27.16 34.86 -8.91
N SER A 56 -28.07 34.49 -9.81
CA SER A 56 -29.35 33.88 -9.45
C SER A 56 -29.10 32.64 -8.60
N ARG A 57 -29.73 32.56 -7.42
CA ARG A 57 -29.79 31.32 -6.64
C ARG A 57 -30.28 30.18 -7.55
N PRO A 58 -29.61 29.02 -7.59
CA PRO A 58 -30.11 27.88 -8.34
C PRO A 58 -31.50 27.50 -7.80
N ALA A 59 -32.39 27.15 -8.72
CA ALA A 59 -33.75 26.77 -8.33
C ALA A 59 -33.70 25.54 -7.41
N LEU A 60 -34.62 25.44 -6.44
CA LEU A 60 -34.70 24.30 -5.53
C LEU A 60 -34.69 22.96 -6.30
N ALA A 61 -35.35 22.91 -7.48
CA ALA A 61 -35.38 21.75 -8.36
C ALA A 61 -34.03 21.36 -8.98
N GLU A 62 -33.11 22.31 -9.13
CA GLU A 62 -31.74 22.08 -9.60
C GLU A 62 -30.89 21.45 -8.48
N ILE A 63 -31.06 21.94 -7.25
CA ILE A 63 -30.44 21.37 -6.04
C ILE A 63 -31.01 19.97 -5.76
N THR A 64 -32.33 19.78 -5.90
CA THR A 64 -32.99 18.48 -5.75
C THR A 64 -32.55 17.51 -6.85
N ASN A 65 -32.40 17.95 -8.11
CA ASN A 65 -31.82 17.11 -9.16
C ASN A 65 -30.34 16.77 -8.91
N LEU A 66 -29.55 17.70 -8.35
CA LEU A 66 -28.16 17.45 -8.02
C LEU A 66 -28.03 16.42 -6.89
N LEU A 67 -28.89 16.52 -5.88
CA LEU A 67 -28.99 15.58 -4.75
C LEU A 67 -29.51 14.21 -5.18
N GLU A 68 -30.56 14.14 -6.01
CA GLU A 68 -31.11 12.88 -6.54
C GLU A 68 -30.13 12.15 -7.48
N ARG A 69 -29.24 12.89 -8.16
CA ARG A 69 -28.20 12.33 -9.04
C ARG A 69 -26.92 11.90 -8.31
N THR A 70 -26.80 12.20 -7.02
CA THR A 70 -25.63 11.83 -6.18
C THR A 70 -25.98 10.80 -5.11
N THR A 71 -27.27 10.53 -4.87
CA THR A 71 -27.71 9.48 -3.95
C THR A 71 -27.87 8.14 -4.63
N LEU A 72 -27.12 7.14 -4.15
CA LEU A 72 -27.28 5.74 -4.54
C LEU A 72 -28.73 5.28 -4.36
N LYS A 73 -29.21 4.45 -5.30
CA LYS A 73 -30.52 3.79 -5.15
C LYS A 73 -30.55 3.00 -3.84
N PRO A 74 -31.66 2.99 -3.08
CA PRO A 74 -31.70 2.38 -1.74
C PRO A 74 -31.24 0.92 -1.69
N ALA A 75 -31.59 0.12 -2.70
CA ALA A 75 -31.16 -1.29 -2.79
C ALA A 75 -29.64 -1.44 -2.99
N LEU A 76 -29.03 -0.54 -3.77
CA LEU A 76 -27.59 -0.52 -3.98
C LEU A 76 -26.87 -0.04 -2.71
N ALA A 77 -27.33 1.07 -2.12
CA ALA A 77 -26.81 1.59 -0.85
C ALA A 77 -26.82 0.53 0.24
N ALA A 78 -27.92 -0.22 0.40
CA ALA A 78 -28.02 -1.31 1.36
C ALA A 78 -27.01 -2.43 1.10
N SER A 79 -26.73 -2.76 -0.17
CA SER A 79 -25.73 -3.78 -0.52
C SER A 79 -24.28 -3.31 -0.36
N LEU A 80 -24.05 -2.00 -0.37
CA LEU A 80 -22.74 -1.38 -0.18
C LEU A 80 -22.50 -0.91 1.25
N ALA A 81 -23.48 -1.02 2.16
CA ALA A 81 -23.40 -0.49 3.52
C ALA A 81 -22.08 -0.83 4.24
N PRO A 82 -21.55 -2.07 4.21
CA PRO A 82 -20.27 -2.36 4.87
C PRO A 82 -19.10 -1.49 4.36
N LEU A 83 -19.09 -1.17 3.06
CA LEU A 83 -18.07 -0.33 2.42
C LEU A 83 -18.29 1.16 2.72
N LEU A 84 -19.53 1.62 2.61
CA LEU A 84 -19.90 3.01 2.90
C LEU A 84 -19.59 3.37 4.36
N ASP A 85 -20.02 2.51 5.30
CA ASP A 85 -19.83 2.69 6.73
C ASP A 85 -18.34 2.67 7.09
N ALA A 86 -17.58 1.69 6.57
CA ALA A 86 -16.15 1.60 6.83
C ALA A 86 -15.38 2.83 6.31
N TYR A 87 -15.70 3.28 5.09
CA TYR A 87 -15.08 4.47 4.52
C TYR A 87 -15.39 5.71 5.36
N GLU A 88 -16.64 5.92 5.76
CA GLU A 88 -17.05 7.08 6.55
C GLU A 88 -16.41 7.08 7.94
N ILE A 89 -16.33 5.91 8.60
CA ILE A 89 -15.63 5.76 9.88
C ILE A 89 -14.16 6.13 9.75
N ASP A 90 -13.49 5.65 8.70
CA ASP A 90 -12.04 5.77 8.56
C ASP A 90 -11.61 7.13 7.97
N ARG A 91 -12.44 7.80 7.15
CA ARG A 91 -12.16 9.11 6.50
C ARG A 91 -12.84 10.30 7.17
N GLY A 92 -13.91 10.06 7.92
CA GLY A 92 -14.73 11.11 8.55
C GLY A 92 -15.67 11.84 7.60
N TYR A 93 -15.85 11.33 6.37
CA TYR A 93 -16.81 11.84 5.38
C TYR A 93 -17.30 10.69 4.47
N PRO A 94 -18.49 10.79 3.87
CA PRO A 94 -19.10 9.67 3.16
C PRO A 94 -18.42 9.35 1.82
N LEU A 95 -18.42 8.07 1.44
CA LEU A 95 -17.96 7.62 0.13
C LEU A 95 -18.92 8.13 -0.96
N ALA A 96 -18.43 9.03 -1.81
CA ALA A 96 -19.25 9.67 -2.83
C ALA A 96 -19.47 8.78 -4.07
N THR A 97 -20.61 8.98 -4.72
CA THR A 97 -20.86 8.48 -6.08
C THR A 97 -20.49 9.52 -7.11
N LYS A 98 -19.77 9.12 -8.16
CA LYS A 98 -19.37 9.96 -9.29
C LYS A 98 -19.91 9.41 -10.59
N LYS A 99 -20.08 10.29 -11.58
CA LYS A 99 -20.24 9.89 -12.98
C LYS A 99 -18.88 9.58 -13.56
N TRP A 100 -18.85 8.77 -14.61
CA TRP A 100 -17.63 8.46 -15.36
C TRP A 100 -16.87 9.72 -15.81
N ASP A 101 -17.58 10.75 -16.26
CA ASP A 101 -16.98 12.03 -16.68
C ASP A 101 -16.27 12.78 -15.54
N ASP A 102 -16.60 12.48 -14.28
CA ASP A 102 -15.99 13.09 -13.08
C ASP A 102 -14.87 12.23 -12.47
N VAL A 103 -14.66 11.00 -12.99
CA VAL A 103 -13.56 10.11 -12.58
C VAL A 103 -12.23 10.61 -13.14
N LEU A 104 -12.24 11.11 -14.38
CA LEU A 104 -11.07 11.66 -15.04
C LEU A 104 -11.20 13.17 -15.14
N ALA A 105 -10.23 13.90 -14.60
CA ALA A 105 -10.21 15.35 -14.76
C ALA A 105 -10.09 15.70 -16.26
N PRO A 106 -10.75 16.78 -16.74
CA PRO A 106 -10.64 17.20 -18.14
C PRO A 106 -9.18 17.38 -18.58
N GLY A 107 -8.84 16.84 -19.75
CA GLY A 107 -7.47 16.89 -20.30
C GLY A 107 -6.51 15.84 -19.72
N SER A 108 -7.00 14.92 -18.88
CA SER A 108 -6.20 13.78 -18.43
C SER A 108 -6.03 12.74 -19.52
N THR A 109 -4.88 12.08 -19.55
CA THR A 109 -4.65 10.85 -20.32
C THR A 109 -4.81 9.63 -19.42
N LEU A 110 -5.30 8.53 -19.99
CA LEU A 110 -5.50 7.27 -19.29
C LEU A 110 -4.69 6.17 -19.98
N GLU A 111 -3.86 5.46 -19.22
CA GLU A 111 -3.06 4.34 -19.69
C GLU A 111 -3.35 3.13 -18.80
N LYS A 112 -3.68 1.96 -19.38
CA LYS A 112 -3.80 0.72 -18.60
C LYS A 112 -2.41 0.12 -18.42
N ILE A 113 -1.98 -0.01 -17.17
CA ILE A 113 -0.58 -0.35 -16.84
C ILE A 113 -0.43 -1.75 -16.25
N ALA A 114 -1.49 -2.30 -15.65
CA ALA A 114 -1.46 -3.63 -15.05
C ALA A 114 -2.87 -4.21 -14.85
N GLU A 115 -2.90 -5.52 -14.62
CA GLU A 115 -4.05 -6.27 -14.12
C GLU A 115 -3.68 -6.89 -12.77
N ALA A 116 -4.54 -6.73 -11.78
CA ALA A 116 -4.47 -7.41 -10.49
C ALA A 116 -5.61 -8.45 -10.39
N SER A 117 -5.69 -9.21 -9.30
CA SER A 117 -6.68 -10.31 -9.18
C SER A 117 -8.14 -9.88 -9.42
N TYR A 118 -8.51 -8.68 -8.98
CA TYR A 118 -9.88 -8.15 -9.11
C TYR A 118 -9.94 -6.69 -9.59
N ALA A 119 -8.81 -6.15 -10.03
CA ALA A 119 -8.73 -4.76 -10.42
C ALA A 119 -8.00 -4.58 -11.74
N GLU A 120 -8.53 -3.67 -12.55
CA GLU A 120 -7.77 -3.07 -13.65
C GLU A 120 -7.05 -1.83 -13.11
N VAL A 121 -5.77 -1.69 -13.43
CA VAL A 121 -4.94 -0.61 -12.91
C VAL A 121 -4.55 0.33 -14.04
N PHE A 122 -4.89 1.59 -13.88
CA PHE A 122 -4.63 2.65 -14.86
C PHE A 122 -3.74 3.73 -14.26
N ARG A 123 -2.85 4.30 -15.07
CA ARG A 123 -2.20 5.57 -14.78
C ARG A 123 -3.02 6.69 -15.39
N ILE A 124 -3.36 7.67 -14.57
CA ILE A 124 -3.94 8.93 -14.98
C ILE A 124 -2.83 9.97 -14.96
N THR A 125 -2.65 10.70 -16.05
CA THR A 125 -1.69 11.80 -16.12
C THR A 125 -2.42 13.07 -16.52
N ASN A 126 -2.19 14.15 -15.78
CA ASN A 126 -2.73 15.48 -16.04
C ASN A 126 -1.60 16.54 -15.89
N PRO A 127 -1.86 17.83 -16.15
CA PRO A 127 -0.82 18.86 -16.05
C PRO A 127 -0.20 19.06 -14.66
N ILE A 128 -0.87 18.61 -13.60
CA ILE A 128 -0.40 18.73 -12.21
C ILE A 128 0.49 17.54 -11.86
N GLY A 129 0.18 16.34 -12.37
CA GLY A 129 1.00 15.16 -12.14
C GLY A 129 0.28 13.87 -12.53
N SER A 130 0.70 12.76 -11.92
CA SER A 130 0.10 11.45 -12.13
C SER A 130 -0.53 10.84 -10.87
N SER A 131 -1.51 9.98 -11.10
CA SER A 131 -2.13 9.12 -10.09
C SER A 131 -2.43 7.74 -10.67
N ILE A 132 -2.64 6.78 -9.79
CA ILE A 132 -3.01 5.42 -10.17
C ILE A 132 -4.48 5.21 -9.81
N LEU A 133 -5.27 4.80 -10.79
CA LEU A 133 -6.65 4.40 -10.62
C LEU A 133 -6.73 2.87 -10.60
N LYS A 134 -7.07 2.31 -9.44
CA LYS A 134 -7.44 0.90 -9.29
C LYS A 134 -8.95 0.78 -9.41
N LEU A 135 -9.43 0.16 -10.48
CA LEU A 135 -10.85 0.03 -10.80
C LEU A 135 -11.33 -1.40 -10.50
N LEU A 136 -12.21 -1.54 -9.50
CA LEU A 136 -12.75 -2.83 -9.05
C LEU A 136 -14.23 -2.94 -9.35
N ARG A 137 -14.65 -3.96 -10.10
CA ARG A 137 -16.07 -4.26 -10.29
C ARG A 137 -16.63 -4.97 -9.07
N LEU A 138 -17.72 -4.46 -8.49
CA LEU A 138 -18.30 -5.00 -7.26
C LEU A 138 -19.38 -6.05 -7.54
N LYS A 139 -19.38 -7.12 -6.75
CA LYS A 139 -20.45 -8.14 -6.71
C LYS A 139 -21.65 -7.61 -5.93
N VAL A 140 -22.58 -6.97 -6.63
CA VAL A 140 -23.81 -6.39 -6.04
C VAL A 140 -25.09 -7.02 -6.62
N PRO A 141 -26.19 -7.10 -5.86
CA PRO A 141 -27.45 -7.67 -6.36
C PRO A 141 -28.05 -6.90 -7.54
N THR A 142 -27.78 -5.60 -7.65
CA THR A 142 -28.25 -4.72 -8.73
C THR A 142 -27.51 -4.94 -10.05
N ASP A 143 -26.35 -5.60 -10.03
CA ASP A 143 -25.63 -6.10 -11.21
C ASP A 143 -25.65 -7.65 -11.19
N PRO A 144 -26.67 -8.30 -11.77
CA PRO A 144 -26.73 -9.76 -11.78
C PRO A 144 -25.55 -10.43 -12.50
N THR A 145 -24.89 -9.73 -13.43
CA THR A 145 -23.78 -10.26 -14.21
C THR A 145 -22.47 -10.30 -13.40
N SER A 146 -22.29 -9.39 -12.43
CA SER A 146 -21.14 -9.40 -11.50
C SER A 146 -21.01 -10.72 -10.73
N LYS A 147 -22.13 -11.36 -10.37
CA LYS A 147 -22.14 -12.59 -9.55
C LYS A 147 -21.42 -13.76 -10.21
N LYS A 148 -21.42 -13.82 -11.54
CA LYS A 148 -20.78 -14.87 -12.35
C LYS A 148 -19.41 -14.47 -12.88
N SER A 149 -18.99 -13.23 -12.64
CA SER A 149 -17.69 -12.73 -13.08
C SER A 149 -16.63 -13.13 -12.06
N ASP A 150 -15.57 -13.77 -12.54
CA ASP A 150 -14.42 -14.16 -11.73
C ASP A 150 -13.56 -12.94 -11.35
N THR A 151 -13.57 -11.90 -12.18
CA THR A 151 -12.87 -10.62 -11.97
C THR A 151 -13.61 -9.61 -11.08
N ALA A 152 -14.86 -9.88 -10.71
CA ALA A 152 -15.61 -9.02 -9.79
C ALA A 152 -15.38 -9.41 -8.32
N ILE A 153 -15.20 -8.43 -7.44
CA ILE A 153 -14.87 -8.61 -6.02
C ILE A 153 -16.10 -8.50 -5.12
N LYS A 154 -16.12 -9.26 -4.01
CA LYS A 154 -17.16 -9.11 -2.98
C LYS A 154 -16.91 -7.83 -2.19
N VAL A 155 -18.00 -7.15 -1.81
CA VAL A 155 -17.94 -5.91 -1.00
C VAL A 155 -17.15 -6.14 0.30
N ASP A 156 -17.43 -7.22 1.04
CA ASP A 156 -16.74 -7.51 2.29
C ASP A 156 -15.22 -7.73 2.12
N THR A 157 -14.78 -8.24 0.97
CA THR A 157 -13.35 -8.45 0.69
C THR A 157 -12.62 -7.14 0.45
N VAL A 158 -13.22 -6.22 -0.33
CA VAL A 158 -12.59 -4.92 -0.63
C VAL A 158 -12.61 -3.97 0.56
N VAL A 159 -13.57 -4.12 1.49
CA VAL A 159 -13.60 -3.37 2.75
C VAL A 159 -12.26 -3.53 3.47
N SER A 160 -11.80 -4.75 3.73
CA SER A 160 -10.55 -4.98 4.47
C SER A 160 -9.36 -4.29 3.81
N GLU A 161 -9.21 -4.44 2.50
CA GLU A 161 -8.11 -3.82 1.75
C GLU A 161 -8.15 -2.28 1.83
N MET A 162 -9.34 -1.67 1.66
CA MET A 162 -9.51 -0.22 1.73
C MET A 162 -9.21 0.35 3.11
N ARG A 163 -9.64 -0.34 4.18
CA ARG A 163 -9.36 0.09 5.56
C ARG A 163 -7.86 0.05 5.85
N LEU A 164 -7.14 -0.96 5.35
CA LEU A 164 -5.69 -1.06 5.45
C LEU A 164 -4.99 0.05 4.65
N MET A 165 -5.43 0.32 3.41
CA MET A 165 -4.91 1.44 2.62
C MET A 165 -5.04 2.77 3.36
N ASN A 166 -6.19 3.02 3.99
CA ASN A 166 -6.40 4.23 4.76
C ASN A 166 -5.55 4.31 6.03
N ALA A 167 -5.34 3.20 6.73
CA ALA A 167 -4.51 3.19 7.94
C ALA A 167 -3.02 3.40 7.64
N LEU A 168 -2.53 2.79 6.56
CA LEU A 168 -1.11 2.77 6.21
C LEU A 168 -0.66 4.00 5.40
N THR A 169 -1.60 4.78 4.83
CA THR A 169 -1.28 5.91 3.93
C THR A 169 -0.36 6.98 4.53
N GLU A 170 -0.33 7.11 5.86
CA GLU A 170 0.52 8.09 6.55
C GLU A 170 1.88 7.51 6.96
N ILE A 171 2.09 6.20 6.80
CA ILE A 171 3.38 5.55 7.05
C ILE A 171 4.25 5.71 5.81
N PRO A 172 5.42 6.37 5.93
CA PRO A 172 6.30 6.48 4.79
C PRO A 172 6.78 5.12 4.29
N GLY A 173 6.81 4.95 2.97
CA GLY A 173 7.09 3.69 2.31
C GLY A 173 5.85 2.84 2.01
N PHE A 174 4.64 3.32 2.31
CA PHE A 174 3.37 2.72 1.86
C PHE A 174 2.67 3.63 0.84
N VAL A 175 1.82 3.04 0.00
CA VAL A 175 1.14 3.78 -1.05
C VAL A 175 0.20 4.83 -0.45
N LYS A 176 0.24 6.04 -1.02
CA LYS A 176 -0.67 7.09 -0.63
C LYS A 176 -2.08 6.80 -1.15
N PHE A 177 -3.03 6.67 -0.25
CA PHE A 177 -4.45 6.56 -0.58
C PHE A 177 -5.07 7.96 -0.74
N LYS A 178 -5.31 8.39 -1.97
CA LYS A 178 -5.80 9.73 -2.27
C LYS A 178 -7.30 9.84 -1.99
N ASP A 179 -8.10 9.07 -2.72
CA ASP A 179 -9.56 9.07 -2.57
C ASP A 179 -10.18 7.78 -3.16
N ALA A 180 -11.48 7.57 -2.93
CA ALA A 180 -12.25 6.53 -3.60
C ALA A 180 -13.66 7.00 -3.94
N HIS A 181 -14.26 6.41 -4.98
CA HIS A 181 -15.60 6.74 -5.45
C HIS A 181 -16.36 5.52 -5.95
N ILE A 182 -17.68 5.51 -5.77
CA ILE A 182 -18.57 4.57 -6.45
C ILE A 182 -18.92 5.12 -7.83
N VAL A 183 -18.87 4.27 -8.85
CA VAL A 183 -19.21 4.63 -10.23
C VAL A 183 -20.17 3.58 -10.79
N GLU A 184 -21.30 4.02 -11.34
CA GLU A 184 -22.30 3.15 -11.97
C GLU A 184 -22.23 3.26 -13.50
N GLY A 185 -22.52 2.15 -14.18
CA GLY A 185 -22.65 2.10 -15.63
C GLY A 185 -21.41 1.59 -16.35
N LYS A 186 -21.50 1.59 -17.67
CA LYS A 186 -20.46 1.08 -18.56
C LYS A 186 -19.24 2.02 -18.63
N PRO A 187 -17.99 1.50 -18.62
CA PRO A 187 -16.80 2.32 -18.80
C PRO A 187 -16.85 3.11 -20.12
N PRO A 188 -16.45 4.39 -20.13
CA PRO A 188 -16.51 5.24 -21.32
C PRO A 188 -15.37 4.94 -22.31
N ALA A 189 -15.42 5.58 -23.48
CA ALA A 189 -14.48 5.34 -24.59
C ALA A 189 -13.00 5.39 -24.18
N ALA A 190 -12.60 6.31 -23.29
CA ALA A 190 -11.21 6.40 -22.83
C ALA A 190 -10.71 5.11 -22.15
N PHE A 191 -11.56 4.40 -21.39
CA PHE A 191 -11.19 3.13 -20.77
C PHE A 191 -11.16 1.99 -21.80
N VAL A 192 -12.04 2.04 -22.80
CA VAL A 192 -12.02 1.09 -23.93
C VAL A 192 -10.71 1.23 -24.71
N GLU A 193 -10.34 2.46 -25.09
CA GLU A 193 -9.11 2.76 -25.82
C GLU A 193 -7.87 2.32 -25.02
N ALA A 194 -7.83 2.60 -23.71
CA ALA A 194 -6.73 2.16 -22.84
C ALA A 194 -6.65 0.64 -22.72
N TYR A 195 -7.80 -0.05 -22.67
CA TYR A 195 -7.86 -1.51 -22.66
C TYR A 195 -7.35 -2.10 -23.98
N GLU A 196 -7.85 -1.61 -25.12
CA GLU A 196 -7.47 -2.06 -26.46
C GLU A 196 -5.97 -1.87 -26.71
N ALA A 197 -5.42 -0.71 -26.35
CA ALA A 197 -3.97 -0.45 -26.44
C ALA A 197 -3.14 -1.41 -25.59
N HIS A 198 -3.62 -1.80 -24.41
CA HIS A 198 -2.93 -2.75 -23.54
C HIS A 198 -2.87 -4.15 -24.16
N ILE A 199 -4.01 -4.64 -24.67
CA ILE A 199 -4.07 -5.99 -25.28
C ILE A 199 -3.35 -6.09 -26.63
N GLU A 200 -3.12 -4.99 -27.33
CA GLU A 200 -2.24 -4.99 -28.51
C GLU A 200 -0.78 -5.34 -28.15
N SER A 201 -0.38 -5.04 -26.92
CA SER A 201 0.97 -5.28 -26.39
C SER A 201 1.09 -6.53 -25.51
N ALA A 202 -0.04 -7.13 -25.10
CA ALA A 202 -0.11 -8.31 -24.24
C ALA A 202 -0.65 -9.53 -25.00
N GLU A 203 -0.39 -10.74 -24.52
CA GLU A 203 -0.88 -11.95 -25.20
C GLU A 203 -2.41 -12.10 -25.06
N GLU A 204 -2.96 -11.90 -23.85
CA GLU A 204 -4.41 -11.94 -23.54
C GLU A 204 -4.71 -11.09 -22.28
N SER A 205 -5.97 -10.68 -22.09
CA SER A 205 -6.44 -10.03 -20.85
C SER A 205 -7.29 -11.00 -20.03
N TYR A 206 -7.13 -10.97 -18.70
CA TYR A 206 -7.99 -11.72 -17.79
C TYR A 206 -9.35 -11.05 -17.59
N PHE A 207 -9.45 -9.75 -17.89
CA PHE A 207 -10.66 -8.96 -17.73
C PHE A 207 -11.53 -9.00 -18.98
N PRO A 208 -12.87 -8.98 -18.83
CA PRO A 208 -13.74 -8.85 -19.98
C PRO A 208 -13.53 -7.51 -20.66
N HIS A 209 -13.69 -7.46 -21.98
CA HIS A 209 -13.63 -6.22 -22.73
C HIS A 209 -14.62 -5.19 -22.12
N PRO A 210 -14.23 -3.90 -21.93
CA PRO A 210 -15.13 -2.92 -21.31
C PRO A 210 -16.46 -2.75 -22.05
N ASN A 211 -16.49 -3.07 -23.36
CA ASN A 211 -17.71 -3.10 -24.16
C ASN A 211 -18.74 -4.17 -23.76
N ASP A 212 -18.30 -5.26 -23.13
CA ASP A 212 -19.14 -6.38 -22.70
C ASP A 212 -19.65 -6.21 -21.26
N ILE A 213 -19.25 -5.12 -20.59
CA ILE A 213 -19.75 -4.76 -19.26
C ILE A 213 -21.19 -4.23 -19.36
N SER A 214 -22.03 -4.68 -18.42
CA SER A 214 -23.42 -4.25 -18.32
C SER A 214 -23.57 -2.79 -17.86
N GLU A 215 -24.59 -2.08 -18.35
CA GLU A 215 -25.00 -0.77 -17.84
C GLU A 215 -25.43 -0.77 -16.36
N ALA A 216 -25.70 -1.95 -15.79
CA ALA A 216 -26.00 -2.10 -14.37
C ALA A 216 -24.74 -2.27 -13.50
N ALA A 217 -23.54 -2.30 -14.10
CA ALA A 217 -22.29 -2.52 -13.39
C ALA A 217 -22.03 -1.41 -12.37
N VAL A 218 -21.43 -1.83 -11.26
CA VAL A 218 -21.02 -0.94 -10.17
C VAL A 218 -19.54 -1.16 -9.91
N PHE A 219 -18.79 -0.07 -9.89
CA PHE A 219 -17.36 -0.06 -9.67
C PHE A 219 -17.01 0.72 -8.42
N LEU A 220 -15.96 0.28 -7.74
CA LEU A 220 -15.18 1.09 -6.82
C LEU A 220 -13.93 1.57 -7.56
N ALA A 221 -13.83 2.89 -7.72
CA ALA A 221 -12.67 3.58 -8.27
C ALA A 221 -11.81 4.06 -7.09
N ILE A 222 -10.61 3.49 -6.93
CA ILE A 222 -9.66 3.86 -5.87
C ILE A 222 -8.52 4.64 -6.51
N GLU A 223 -8.30 5.87 -6.08
CA GLU A 223 -7.19 6.71 -6.52
C GLU A 223 -6.03 6.64 -5.54
N LEU A 224 -4.85 6.32 -6.06
CA LEU A 224 -3.60 6.14 -5.33
C LEU A 224 -2.52 7.09 -5.86
N GLY A 225 -1.50 7.35 -5.04
CA GLY A 225 -0.27 8.02 -5.49
C GLY A 225 0.45 7.19 -6.56
N ASP A 226 1.03 7.87 -7.55
CA ASP A 226 1.92 7.20 -8.52
C ASP A 226 3.28 6.94 -7.86
N ALA A 227 3.62 5.66 -7.72
CA ALA A 227 4.82 5.19 -7.04
C ALA A 227 5.92 4.73 -8.01
N GLY A 228 5.78 4.98 -9.32
CA GLY A 228 6.76 4.59 -10.33
C GLY A 228 6.54 3.17 -10.89
N CYS A 229 7.60 2.39 -11.03
CA CYS A 229 7.56 1.04 -11.60
C CYS A 229 7.57 -0.03 -10.51
N VAL A 230 6.89 -1.16 -10.74
CA VAL A 230 7.02 -2.35 -9.89
C VAL A 230 8.45 -2.91 -9.99
N LEU A 231 8.99 -3.44 -8.89
CA LEU A 231 10.38 -3.84 -8.75
C LEU A 231 10.81 -4.87 -9.82
N GLU A 232 9.89 -5.73 -10.28
CA GLU A 232 10.14 -6.66 -11.38
C GLU A 232 10.61 -5.97 -12.67
N GLN A 233 10.02 -4.82 -12.98
CA GLN A 233 10.27 -4.05 -14.20
C GLN A 233 11.45 -3.09 -14.05
N CYS A 234 11.90 -2.83 -12.82
CA CYS A 234 12.92 -1.83 -12.56
C CYS A 234 14.35 -2.40 -12.72
N LYS A 235 15.21 -1.68 -13.43
CA LYS A 235 16.62 -2.05 -13.61
C LYS A 235 17.50 -1.52 -12.47
N ILE A 236 17.83 -2.41 -11.54
CA ILE A 236 18.79 -2.10 -10.47
C ILE A 236 20.20 -1.94 -11.05
N SER A 237 20.73 -0.72 -10.99
CA SER A 237 21.91 -0.27 -11.71
C SER A 237 23.19 -0.25 -10.88
N ASN A 238 23.08 -0.11 -9.55
CA ASN A 238 24.23 -0.08 -8.65
C ASN A 238 23.86 -0.65 -7.26
N ILE A 239 24.87 -0.91 -6.41
CA ILE A 239 24.66 -1.43 -5.05
C ILE A 239 23.93 -0.46 -4.13
N HIS A 240 24.01 0.85 -4.35
CA HIS A 240 23.31 1.85 -3.53
C HIS A 240 21.79 1.70 -3.69
N GLN A 241 21.31 1.47 -4.91
CA GLN A 241 19.89 1.14 -5.13
C GLN A 241 19.48 -0.15 -4.43
N MET A 242 20.36 -1.17 -4.37
CA MET A 242 20.03 -2.39 -3.61
C MET A 242 19.83 -2.10 -2.13
N TRP A 243 20.70 -1.29 -1.54
CA TRP A 243 20.62 -0.91 -0.13
C TRP A 243 19.41 -0.05 0.17
N ASP A 244 19.14 0.96 -0.64
CA ASP A 244 17.98 1.85 -0.45
C ASP A 244 16.67 1.07 -0.60
N ILE A 245 16.60 0.12 -1.55
CA ILE A 245 15.42 -0.72 -1.72
C ILE A 245 15.23 -1.64 -0.50
N PHE A 246 16.29 -2.36 -0.12
CA PHE A 246 16.21 -3.33 0.97
C PHE A 246 15.89 -2.66 2.32
N LEU A 247 16.68 -1.64 2.70
CA LEU A 247 16.53 -0.96 3.97
C LEU A 247 15.27 -0.09 4.01
N GLY A 248 14.87 0.52 2.90
CA GLY A 248 13.62 1.27 2.81
C GLY A 248 12.40 0.40 3.12
N VAL A 249 12.35 -0.82 2.56
CA VAL A 249 11.27 -1.78 2.85
C VAL A 249 11.31 -2.23 4.31
N VAL A 250 12.49 -2.54 4.86
CA VAL A 250 12.66 -2.93 6.27
C VAL A 250 12.16 -1.82 7.21
N ILE A 251 12.54 -0.57 6.96
CA ILE A 251 12.13 0.60 7.74
C ILE A 251 10.60 0.77 7.67
N ALA A 252 10.01 0.69 6.47
CA ALA A 252 8.57 0.83 6.29
C ALA A 252 7.80 -0.26 7.05
N LEU A 253 8.17 -1.53 6.88
CA LEU A 253 7.54 -2.65 7.58
C LEU A 253 7.68 -2.55 9.09
N ALA A 254 8.85 -2.20 9.62
CA ALA A 254 9.07 -2.05 11.06
C ALA A 254 8.20 -0.93 11.66
N ARG A 255 8.01 0.19 10.95
CA ARG A 255 7.07 1.24 11.38
C ARG A 255 5.64 0.72 11.43
N ALA A 256 5.21 0.00 10.39
CA ALA A 256 3.86 -0.55 10.32
C ALA A 256 3.61 -1.66 11.37
N GLU A 257 4.61 -2.49 11.67
CA GLU A 257 4.57 -3.45 12.78
C GLU A 257 4.31 -2.76 14.12
N ILE A 258 4.94 -1.61 14.35
CA ILE A 258 4.83 -0.92 15.64
C ILE A 258 3.51 -0.15 15.75
N GLU A 259 3.09 0.52 14.68
CA GLU A 259 1.89 1.36 14.72
C GLU A 259 0.59 0.56 14.62
N TYR A 260 0.60 -0.52 13.85
CA TYR A 260 -0.60 -1.27 13.52
C TYR A 260 -0.45 -2.79 13.65
N GLU A 261 0.63 -3.30 14.27
CA GLU A 261 0.90 -4.74 14.30
C GLU A 261 0.78 -5.37 12.89
N PHE A 262 1.30 -4.65 11.89
CA PHE A 262 1.07 -4.97 10.49
C PHE A 262 1.81 -6.22 10.04
N GLU A 263 1.15 -7.02 9.22
CA GLU A 263 1.75 -8.10 8.43
C GLU A 263 1.33 -7.96 6.97
N HIS A 264 2.31 -7.88 6.05
CA HIS A 264 1.99 -7.75 4.63
C HIS A 264 1.40 -9.04 4.05
N ARG A 265 1.99 -10.18 4.41
CA ARG A 265 1.63 -11.55 3.99
C ARG A 265 1.75 -11.87 2.50
N ASP A 266 1.99 -10.88 1.64
CA ASP A 266 2.21 -11.09 0.21
C ASP A 266 3.24 -10.16 -0.45
N LEU A 267 4.38 -9.90 0.21
CA LEU A 267 5.32 -8.88 -0.26
C LEU A 267 6.33 -9.43 -1.29
N HIS A 268 5.82 -9.86 -2.44
CA HIS A 268 6.65 -10.20 -3.60
C HIS A 268 7.07 -8.95 -4.38
N GLU A 269 7.96 -9.09 -5.37
CA GLU A 269 8.54 -7.98 -6.15
C GLU A 269 7.49 -7.09 -6.83
N ASN A 270 6.35 -7.66 -7.26
CA ASN A 270 5.28 -6.87 -7.87
C ASN A 270 4.47 -6.02 -6.89
N ASN A 271 4.69 -6.18 -5.58
CA ASN A 271 4.07 -5.39 -4.52
C ASN A 271 5.04 -4.35 -3.92
N ILE A 272 6.17 -4.11 -4.59
CA ILE A 272 7.12 -3.06 -4.25
C ILE A 272 7.31 -2.18 -5.48
N CYS A 273 6.95 -0.91 -5.37
CA CYS A 273 7.22 0.09 -6.39
C CYS A 273 8.46 0.92 -6.07
N ILE A 274 9.14 1.32 -7.13
CA ILE A 274 10.38 2.08 -7.13
C ILE A 274 10.17 3.35 -7.94
N LEU A 275 10.36 4.49 -7.28
CA LEU A 275 10.42 5.80 -7.93
C LEU A 275 11.85 6.33 -7.87
N GLN A 276 12.49 6.47 -9.03
CA GLN A 276 13.80 7.09 -9.13
C GLN A 276 13.62 8.60 -9.25
N HIS A 277 13.97 9.33 -8.20
CA HIS A 277 14.00 10.78 -8.27
C HIS A 277 15.21 11.26 -9.08
N PRO A 278 15.10 12.38 -9.81
CA PRO A 278 16.27 13.07 -10.34
C PRO A 278 17.29 13.31 -9.24
N GLN A 279 18.58 13.30 -9.57
CA GLN A 279 19.60 13.70 -8.61
C GLN A 279 19.41 15.19 -8.26
N SER A 280 18.74 15.46 -7.14
CA SER A 280 18.86 16.74 -6.46
C SER A 280 20.29 16.86 -5.90
N LYS A 281 20.77 18.09 -5.71
CA LYS A 281 22.11 18.37 -5.15
C LYS A 281 22.37 17.46 -3.93
N PRO A 282 23.62 16.99 -3.72
CA PRO A 282 23.93 16.01 -2.69
C PRO A 282 23.34 16.45 -1.35
N TYR A 283 22.54 15.58 -0.74
CA TYR A 283 22.09 15.76 0.63
C TYR A 283 23.34 15.97 1.48
N SER A 284 23.43 17.13 2.12
CA SER A 284 24.67 17.68 2.68
C SER A 284 24.96 17.22 4.12
N SER A 285 24.39 16.09 4.56
CA SER A 285 24.83 15.43 5.78
C SER A 285 25.84 14.35 5.39
N ALA A 286 27.10 14.51 5.82
CA ALA A 286 28.02 13.39 5.80
C ALA A 286 27.40 12.26 6.65
N PRO A 287 27.38 11.01 6.17
CA PRO A 287 26.82 9.91 6.93
C PRO A 287 27.51 9.81 8.28
N SER A 288 26.73 9.50 9.32
CA SER A 288 27.21 9.39 10.70
C SER A 288 28.27 8.29 10.87
N SER A 289 28.27 7.27 10.00
CA SER A 289 29.20 6.15 10.00
C SER A 289 29.76 5.85 8.59
N PRO A 290 31.02 5.40 8.46
CA PRO A 290 31.55 4.86 7.21
C PRO A 290 30.86 3.56 6.75
N ASN A 291 30.12 2.88 7.63
CA ASN A 291 29.35 1.68 7.32
C ASN A 291 27.92 1.97 6.85
N HIS A 292 27.50 3.24 6.88
CA HIS A 292 26.17 3.66 6.45
C HIS A 292 25.88 3.26 5.00
N LYS A 293 24.70 2.70 4.75
CA LYS A 293 24.30 2.10 3.47
C LYS A 293 23.07 2.74 2.84
N TYR A 294 22.18 3.33 3.64
CA TYR A 294 20.91 3.90 3.19
C TYR A 294 21.06 5.32 2.61
N GLY A 295 20.05 5.80 1.87
CA GLY A 295 19.97 7.16 1.36
C GLY A 295 20.94 7.52 0.23
N ASN A 296 21.53 6.54 -0.47
CA ASN A 296 22.65 6.78 -1.40
C ASN A 296 22.29 6.76 -2.89
N SER A 297 21.02 6.58 -3.26
CA SER A 297 20.59 6.42 -4.66
C SER A 297 19.39 7.27 -5.09
N ASN A 298 18.81 8.08 -4.20
CA ASN A 298 17.58 8.84 -4.45
C ASN A 298 16.41 7.98 -4.98
N VAL A 299 16.39 6.72 -4.58
CA VAL A 299 15.26 5.83 -4.84
C VAL A 299 14.29 5.94 -3.68
N GLU A 300 13.03 6.15 -4.01
CA GLU A 300 11.92 5.99 -3.09
C GLU A 300 11.27 4.62 -3.30
N VAL A 301 11.01 3.91 -2.20
CA VAL A 301 10.28 2.65 -2.20
C VAL A 301 8.85 2.86 -1.75
N THR A 302 7.92 2.09 -2.31
CA THR A 302 6.52 2.10 -1.90
C THR A 302 5.96 0.69 -1.91
N ILE A 303 5.43 0.26 -0.76
CA ILE A 303 4.79 -1.05 -0.57
C ILE A 303 3.32 -0.95 -0.98
N LEU A 304 2.88 -1.88 -1.83
CA LEU A 304 1.56 -1.95 -2.44
C LEU A 304 0.80 -3.23 -2.04
N ASP A 305 -0.49 -3.27 -2.34
CA ASP A 305 -1.38 -4.44 -2.28
C ASP A 305 -1.51 -5.11 -0.91
N TYR A 306 -2.59 -4.76 -0.21
CA TYR A 306 -2.87 -5.23 1.14
C TYR A 306 -3.93 -6.34 1.17
N GLY A 307 -4.21 -6.99 0.03
CA GLY A 307 -5.31 -7.94 -0.13
C GLY A 307 -5.22 -9.16 0.80
N LEU A 308 -4.00 -9.58 1.18
CA LEU A 308 -3.77 -10.70 2.11
C LEU A 308 -3.31 -10.24 3.51
N SER A 309 -3.16 -8.94 3.72
CA SER A 309 -2.49 -8.38 4.90
C SER A 309 -3.34 -8.45 6.16
N ARG A 310 -2.72 -8.08 7.29
CA ARG A 310 -3.35 -7.97 8.61
C ARG A 310 -2.84 -6.73 9.34
N ALA A 311 -3.72 -6.03 10.04
CA ALA A 311 -3.37 -4.93 10.94
C ALA A 311 -4.42 -4.71 12.04
N SER A 312 -3.96 -4.24 13.21
CA SER A 312 -4.78 -3.73 14.30
C SER A 312 -5.00 -2.22 14.11
N LEU A 313 -6.24 -1.81 13.89
CA LEU A 313 -6.58 -0.41 13.72
C LEU A 313 -6.68 0.33 15.07
N PRO A 314 -6.49 1.67 15.10
CA PRO A 314 -6.63 2.47 16.32
C PRO A 314 -8.02 2.39 16.96
N SER A 315 -9.04 2.00 16.18
CA SER A 315 -10.40 1.73 16.66
C SER A 315 -10.52 0.48 17.54
N GLY A 316 -9.47 -0.35 17.61
CA GLY A 316 -9.47 -1.65 18.28
C GLY A 316 -9.95 -2.80 17.39
N THR A 317 -10.32 -2.53 16.13
CA THR A 317 -10.67 -3.58 15.16
C THR A 317 -9.41 -4.16 14.51
N THR A 318 -9.29 -5.48 14.46
CA THR A 318 -8.30 -6.14 13.59
C THR A 318 -8.89 -6.34 12.20
N VAL A 319 -8.20 -5.84 11.18
CA VAL A 319 -8.54 -6.07 9.78
C VAL A 319 -7.55 -7.09 9.23
N PHE A 320 -8.05 -8.15 8.63
CA PHE A 320 -7.22 -9.21 8.06
C PHE A 320 -7.96 -9.96 6.95
N TYR A 321 -7.19 -10.63 6.09
CA TYR A 321 -7.72 -11.67 5.21
C TYR A 321 -7.51 -13.05 5.83
N ASP A 322 -8.57 -13.87 5.85
CA ASP A 322 -8.46 -15.27 6.28
C ASP A 322 -8.00 -16.15 5.11
N LEU A 323 -6.70 -16.45 5.04
CA LEU A 323 -6.13 -17.26 3.97
C LEU A 323 -6.67 -18.71 3.97
N GLU A 324 -7.38 -19.18 5.01
CA GLU A 324 -8.08 -20.47 4.94
C GLU A 324 -9.29 -20.45 4.00
N GLN A 325 -9.76 -19.27 3.60
CA GLN A 325 -10.81 -19.12 2.59
C GLN A 325 -10.30 -19.44 1.18
N ASP A 326 -8.99 -19.28 0.94
CA ASP A 326 -8.35 -19.60 -0.34
C ASP A 326 -7.16 -20.54 -0.18
N ILE A 327 -7.46 -21.84 -0.18
CA ILE A 327 -6.44 -22.89 -0.05
C ILE A 327 -5.49 -22.94 -1.27
N CYS A 328 -5.84 -22.33 -2.41
CA CYS A 328 -5.02 -22.41 -3.61
C CYS A 328 -3.68 -21.68 -3.43
N VAL A 329 -3.63 -20.64 -2.60
CA VAL A 329 -2.41 -19.87 -2.29
C VAL A 329 -1.27 -20.76 -1.76
N PHE A 330 -1.60 -21.84 -1.06
CA PHE A 330 -0.60 -22.76 -0.48
C PHE A 330 -0.10 -23.83 -1.46
N ARG A 331 -0.80 -24.02 -2.59
CA ARG A 331 -0.54 -25.08 -3.58
C ARG A 331 0.41 -24.65 -4.70
N GLY A 332 0.82 -23.39 -4.71
CA GLY A 332 1.74 -22.89 -5.72
C GLY A 332 3.07 -23.65 -5.71
N GLU A 333 3.54 -24.01 -6.90
CA GLU A 333 4.83 -24.64 -7.13
C GLU A 333 5.44 -24.02 -8.39
N SER A 334 6.76 -23.84 -8.40
CA SER A 334 7.47 -23.31 -9.55
C SER A 334 8.89 -23.85 -9.60
N SER A 335 9.40 -24.05 -10.82
CA SER A 335 10.82 -24.34 -11.07
C SER A 335 11.70 -23.09 -11.01
N SER A 336 11.10 -21.89 -11.09
CA SER A 336 11.81 -20.64 -10.88
C SER A 336 12.24 -20.54 -9.41
N PRO A 337 13.55 -20.39 -9.09
CA PRO A 337 14.01 -20.36 -7.71
C PRO A 337 13.37 -19.25 -6.87
N ILE A 338 13.07 -18.10 -7.48
CA ILE A 338 12.49 -16.97 -6.74
C ILE A 338 11.00 -17.21 -6.46
N ALA A 339 10.24 -17.65 -7.46
CA ALA A 339 8.84 -18.03 -7.28
C ALA A 339 8.70 -19.21 -6.31
N ALA A 340 9.66 -20.14 -6.27
CA ALA A 340 9.69 -21.22 -5.30
C ALA A 340 9.79 -20.69 -3.85
N ILE A 341 10.58 -19.63 -3.60
CA ILE A 341 10.64 -18.98 -2.28
C ILE A 341 9.30 -18.32 -1.95
N GLN A 342 8.71 -17.58 -2.89
CA GLN A 342 7.38 -16.96 -2.73
C GLN A 342 6.33 -18.00 -2.30
N PHE A 343 6.19 -19.09 -3.06
CA PHE A 343 5.20 -20.12 -2.73
C PHE A 343 5.53 -20.87 -1.44
N SER A 344 6.82 -21.02 -1.11
CA SER A 344 7.25 -21.57 0.17
C SER A 344 6.84 -20.68 1.34
N ASN A 345 6.93 -19.35 1.19
CA ASN A 345 6.54 -18.40 2.23
C ASN A 345 5.07 -18.57 2.63
N TYR A 346 4.12 -18.71 1.70
CA TYR A 346 2.72 -18.95 2.08
C TYR A 346 2.56 -20.19 2.97
N ARG A 347 3.25 -21.29 2.63
CA ARG A 347 3.23 -22.53 3.44
C ARG A 347 3.93 -22.35 4.78
N ARG A 348 5.01 -21.59 4.84
CA ARG A 348 5.76 -21.30 6.08
C ARG A 348 4.94 -20.43 7.02
N MET A 349 4.29 -19.38 6.52
CA MET A 349 3.35 -18.57 7.31
C MET A 349 2.26 -19.45 7.94
N ARG A 350 1.66 -20.33 7.13
CA ARG A 350 0.61 -21.26 7.60
C ARG A 350 1.13 -22.28 8.61
N THR A 351 2.32 -22.85 8.38
CA THR A 351 2.95 -23.81 9.28
C THR A 351 3.25 -23.16 10.63
N TRP A 352 3.86 -21.97 10.60
CA TRP A 352 4.20 -21.22 11.80
C TRP A 352 2.95 -20.84 12.61
N LEU A 353 1.88 -20.36 11.95
CA LEU A 353 0.62 -20.02 12.62
C LEU A 353 0.05 -21.19 13.43
N TYR A 354 0.01 -22.40 12.86
CA TYR A 354 -0.67 -23.54 13.48
C TYR A 354 0.21 -24.45 14.34
N SER A 355 1.54 -24.39 14.18
CA SER A 355 2.47 -25.27 14.88
C SER A 355 3.59 -24.56 15.64
N ARG A 356 3.78 -23.25 15.41
CA ARG A 356 4.93 -22.47 15.91
C ARG A 356 6.28 -23.12 15.57
N SER A 357 6.33 -23.85 14.45
CA SER A 357 7.52 -24.50 13.92
C SER A 357 8.02 -23.80 12.67
N LYS A 358 9.34 -23.63 12.56
CA LYS A 358 10.02 -23.17 11.34
C LYS A 358 10.18 -24.28 10.30
N SER A 359 10.22 -25.53 10.76
CA SER A 359 10.33 -26.69 9.88
C SER A 359 9.05 -26.86 9.03
N PRO A 360 9.16 -26.88 7.69
CA PRO A 360 8.01 -27.10 6.82
C PRO A 360 7.32 -28.42 7.15
N ASP A 361 6.01 -28.37 7.37
CA ASP A 361 5.19 -29.56 7.60
C ASP A 361 4.21 -29.74 6.44
N THR A 362 4.33 -30.88 5.75
CA THR A 362 3.51 -31.24 4.59
C THR A 362 2.03 -31.29 4.92
N LYS A 363 1.66 -31.49 6.20
CA LYS A 363 0.29 -31.41 6.69
C LYS A 363 -0.34 -30.05 6.42
N TYR A 364 0.42 -28.96 6.60
CA TYR A 364 -0.05 -27.59 6.38
C TYR A 364 0.17 -27.11 4.94
N ALA A 365 0.78 -27.92 4.06
CA ALA A 365 1.20 -27.48 2.74
C ALA A 365 0.07 -27.30 1.71
N SER A 366 -0.95 -28.16 1.68
CA SER A 366 -1.90 -28.14 0.52
C SER A 366 -3.34 -28.54 0.80
N SER A 367 -3.62 -29.05 2.00
CA SER A 367 -4.93 -29.58 2.38
C SER A 367 -5.74 -28.64 3.29
N LYS A 368 -7.07 -28.80 3.28
CA LYS A 368 -7.95 -28.13 4.25
C LYS A 368 -7.71 -28.74 5.62
N LEU A 369 -7.36 -27.89 6.59
CA LEU A 369 -7.19 -28.31 7.98
C LEU A 369 -8.55 -28.50 8.65
N LYS A 370 -8.69 -29.54 9.46
CA LYS A 370 -9.81 -29.69 10.38
C LYS A 370 -9.70 -28.60 11.45
N LYS A 371 -10.85 -28.18 12.00
CA LYS A 371 -10.88 -27.17 13.08
C LYS A 371 -10.01 -27.54 14.28
N SER A 372 -9.94 -28.83 14.64
CA SER A 372 -9.08 -29.34 15.70
C SER A 372 -7.58 -29.21 15.42
N GLU A 373 -7.18 -29.14 14.15
CA GLU A 373 -5.78 -29.03 13.73
C GLU A 373 -5.29 -27.58 13.71
N ARG A 374 -6.21 -26.62 13.82
CA ARG A 374 -5.88 -25.20 13.93
C ARG A 374 -5.47 -24.81 15.35
N ASN A 375 -5.68 -25.69 16.35
CA ASN A 375 -5.32 -25.45 17.75
C ASN A 375 -5.85 -24.14 18.35
N GLY A 376 -6.98 -23.65 17.83
CA GLY A 376 -7.57 -22.35 18.24
C GLY A 376 -6.96 -21.14 17.54
N HIS A 377 -5.97 -21.33 16.67
CA HIS A 377 -5.33 -20.26 15.94
C HIS A 377 -6.13 -19.79 14.72
N SER A 378 -5.93 -18.53 14.35
CA SER A 378 -6.54 -17.89 13.19
C SER A 378 -5.64 -16.83 12.57
N TRP A 379 -5.87 -16.51 11.30
CA TRP A 379 -5.13 -15.45 10.59
C TRP A 379 -5.40 -14.03 11.13
N GLU A 380 -6.26 -13.87 12.14
CA GLU A 380 -6.41 -12.60 12.88
C GLU A 380 -5.21 -12.31 13.79
N GLU A 381 -4.53 -13.36 14.26
CA GLU A 381 -3.41 -13.25 15.19
C GLU A 381 -2.23 -12.48 14.60
N TYR A 382 -1.63 -11.63 15.42
CA TYR A 382 -0.38 -10.95 15.08
C TYR A 382 0.80 -11.91 15.11
N THR A 383 1.46 -12.05 13.96
CA THR A 383 2.55 -12.97 13.72
C THR A 383 3.63 -12.29 12.85
N PRO A 384 4.44 -11.38 13.40
CA PRO A 384 5.40 -10.58 12.62
C PRO A 384 6.44 -11.41 11.84
N TYR A 385 6.59 -12.69 12.19
CA TYR A 385 7.43 -13.63 11.45
C TYR A 385 7.09 -13.69 9.96
N THR A 386 5.84 -13.43 9.59
CA THR A 386 5.46 -13.33 8.17
C THR A 386 6.26 -12.24 7.45
N ASN A 387 6.51 -11.08 8.08
CA ASN A 387 7.30 -10.01 7.48
C ASN A 387 8.78 -10.41 7.36
N ALA A 388 9.34 -11.10 8.36
CA ALA A 388 10.70 -11.63 8.27
C ALA A 388 10.88 -12.60 7.08
N LEU A 389 9.90 -13.49 6.84
CA LEU A 389 9.89 -14.39 5.67
C LEU A 389 9.90 -13.61 4.35
N TRP A 390 9.16 -12.51 4.27
CA TRP A 390 9.11 -11.67 3.07
C TRP A 390 10.34 -10.76 2.90
N ILE A 391 10.97 -10.32 3.99
CA ILE A 391 12.27 -9.63 3.94
C ILE A 391 13.35 -10.60 3.44
N HIS A 392 13.33 -11.85 3.88
CA HIS A 392 14.18 -12.91 3.32
C HIS A 392 13.94 -13.09 1.81
N PHE A 393 12.67 -13.13 1.39
CA PHE A 393 12.33 -13.17 -0.04
C PHE A 393 12.93 -11.99 -0.81
N LEU A 394 12.77 -10.76 -0.31
CA LEU A 394 13.33 -9.56 -0.93
C LEU A 394 14.86 -9.62 -1.02
N LEU A 395 15.54 -10.07 0.05
CA LEU A 395 16.99 -10.26 0.06
C LEU A 395 17.44 -11.20 -1.05
N GLU A 396 16.76 -12.34 -1.20
CA GLU A 396 17.07 -13.35 -2.21
C GLU A 396 16.71 -12.89 -3.63
N TYR A 397 15.62 -12.12 -3.78
CA TYR A 397 15.22 -11.47 -5.03
C TYR A 397 16.31 -10.51 -5.50
N LEU A 398 16.66 -9.51 -4.68
CA LEU A 398 17.67 -8.49 -5.00
C LEU A 398 19.02 -9.13 -5.31
N THR A 399 19.44 -10.12 -4.51
CA THR A 399 20.68 -10.86 -4.73
C THR A 399 20.72 -11.53 -6.11
N ARG A 400 19.62 -12.16 -6.52
CA ARG A 400 19.55 -12.88 -7.80
C ARG A 400 19.46 -11.91 -8.98
N SER A 401 18.60 -10.91 -8.88
CA SER A 401 18.31 -9.94 -9.93
C SER A 401 19.49 -9.00 -10.22
N TYR A 402 20.30 -8.69 -9.21
CA TYR A 402 21.43 -7.79 -9.40
C TYR A 402 22.60 -8.41 -10.17
N LYS A 403 23.08 -7.70 -11.20
CA LYS A 403 24.17 -8.14 -12.10
C LYS A 403 25.37 -7.18 -12.12
N GLY A 404 25.46 -6.25 -11.17
CA GLY A 404 26.55 -5.28 -11.08
C GLY A 404 27.89 -5.89 -10.65
N ARG A 405 28.99 -5.18 -10.94
CA ARG A 405 30.39 -5.64 -10.67
C ARG A 405 30.70 -5.74 -9.16
N ASP A 406 30.01 -4.96 -8.37
CA ASP A 406 30.01 -4.87 -6.91
C ASP A 406 29.08 -5.88 -6.24
N LYS A 407 28.44 -6.81 -6.97
CA LYS A 407 27.65 -7.92 -6.39
C LYS A 407 28.41 -8.72 -5.32
N ARG A 408 29.74 -8.84 -5.47
CA ARG A 408 30.59 -9.51 -4.45
C ARG A 408 30.61 -8.75 -3.12
N VAL A 409 30.53 -7.43 -3.16
CA VAL A 409 30.46 -6.56 -1.98
C VAL A 409 29.11 -6.78 -1.29
N TRP A 410 28.01 -6.71 -2.03
CA TRP A 410 26.67 -7.03 -1.52
C TRP A 410 26.64 -8.38 -0.81
N ASN A 411 27.06 -9.45 -1.49
CA ASN A 411 27.05 -10.81 -0.94
C ASN A 411 27.90 -10.97 0.32
N ARG A 412 29.02 -10.24 0.42
CA ARG A 412 29.86 -10.26 1.62
C ARG A 412 29.15 -9.54 2.76
N ASP A 413 28.61 -8.36 2.50
CA ASP A 413 28.02 -7.49 3.52
C ASP A 413 26.72 -8.11 4.08
N VAL A 414 25.87 -8.73 3.25
CA VAL A 414 24.62 -9.36 3.70
C VAL A 414 24.77 -10.82 4.17
N LYS A 415 25.98 -11.39 4.15
CA LYS A 415 26.18 -12.82 4.41
C LYS A 415 25.57 -13.27 5.74
N GLU A 416 25.92 -12.57 6.81
CA GLU A 416 25.47 -12.91 8.16
C GLU A 416 23.97 -12.59 8.35
N LEU A 417 23.48 -11.49 7.77
CA LEU A 417 22.06 -11.20 7.78
C LEU A 417 21.24 -12.31 7.09
N ARG A 418 21.74 -12.85 5.97
CA ARG A 418 21.10 -13.96 5.28
C ARG A 418 21.00 -15.19 6.18
N GLU A 419 22.03 -15.49 6.98
CA GLU A 419 22.02 -16.60 7.94
C GLU A 419 20.98 -16.36 9.05
N TRP A 420 20.85 -15.13 9.55
CA TRP A 420 19.83 -14.78 10.55
C TRP A 420 18.39 -14.76 10.03
N LEU A 421 18.21 -14.45 8.75
CA LEU A 421 16.93 -14.45 8.05
C LEU A 421 16.54 -15.80 7.46
N ASP A 422 17.41 -16.82 7.57
CA ASP A 422 17.13 -18.14 7.02
C ASP A 422 15.81 -18.69 7.60
N PRO A 423 14.83 -19.05 6.77
CA PRO A 423 13.51 -19.48 7.26
C PRO A 423 13.49 -20.82 8.02
N ASP A 424 14.56 -21.60 7.96
CA ASP A 424 14.68 -22.91 8.61
C ASP A 424 15.52 -22.84 9.90
N GLU A 425 16.60 -22.06 9.89
CA GLU A 425 17.59 -22.00 10.99
C GLU A 425 17.76 -20.62 11.62
N GLY A 426 17.31 -19.56 10.94
CA GLY A 426 17.49 -18.17 11.33
C GLY A 426 16.69 -17.77 12.58
N GLY A 427 17.19 -16.74 13.28
CA GLY A 427 16.63 -16.27 14.55
C GLY A 427 15.69 -15.07 14.45
N MET A 428 15.65 -14.36 13.31
CA MET A 428 14.84 -13.14 13.18
C MET A 428 13.35 -13.46 12.99
N GLU A 429 12.49 -12.76 13.72
CA GLU A 429 11.05 -13.03 13.75
C GLU A 429 10.19 -11.81 13.42
N SER A 430 10.78 -10.68 13.04
CA SER A 430 10.06 -9.45 12.68
C SER A 430 10.88 -8.55 11.76
N ALA A 431 10.24 -7.58 11.11
CA ALA A 431 10.96 -6.49 10.46
C ALA A 431 11.72 -5.62 11.48
N GLY A 432 11.19 -5.49 12.69
CA GLY A 432 11.87 -4.88 13.84
C GLY A 432 13.24 -5.50 14.15
N ASP A 433 13.37 -6.82 14.13
CA ASP A 433 14.65 -7.51 14.37
C ASP A 433 15.69 -7.20 13.28
N VAL A 434 15.24 -7.14 12.02
CA VAL A 434 16.09 -6.79 10.88
C VAL A 434 16.53 -5.34 10.96
N LEU A 435 15.62 -4.43 11.32
CA LEU A 435 15.91 -3.01 11.52
C LEU A 435 16.94 -2.83 12.63
N GLN A 436 16.75 -3.52 13.77
CA GLN A 436 17.68 -3.50 14.89
C GLN A 436 19.07 -3.98 14.47
N TYR A 437 19.15 -5.10 13.75
CA TYR A 437 20.43 -5.60 13.21
C TYR A 437 21.08 -4.58 12.26
N ALA A 438 20.32 -3.97 11.37
CA ALA A 438 20.84 -2.96 10.45
C ALA A 438 21.39 -1.72 11.19
N TYR A 439 20.71 -1.31 12.27
CA TYR A 439 21.15 -0.22 13.13
C TYR A 439 22.43 -0.57 13.90
N GLU A 440 22.52 -1.77 14.47
CA GLU A 440 23.73 -2.27 15.16
C GLU A 440 24.94 -2.43 14.23
N ARG A 441 24.69 -2.66 12.94
CA ARG A 441 25.70 -2.69 11.89
C ARG A 441 26.06 -1.31 11.34
N GLU A 442 25.41 -0.27 11.86
CA GLU A 442 25.53 1.12 11.39
C GLU A 442 25.22 1.26 9.89
N TRP A 443 24.38 0.38 9.33
CA TRP A 443 23.91 0.50 7.94
C TRP A 443 22.88 1.61 7.80
N ILE A 444 22.19 1.92 8.89
CA ILE A 444 21.26 3.03 9.06
C ILE A 444 21.61 3.77 10.36
N GLY A 445 21.30 5.06 10.42
CA GLY A 445 21.44 5.94 11.58
C GLY A 445 20.10 6.44 12.10
N GLN A 446 20.15 7.28 13.14
CA GLN A 446 18.93 7.89 13.70
C GLN A 446 18.30 8.88 12.70
N GLU A 447 19.14 9.54 11.90
CA GLU A 447 18.75 10.45 10.82
C GLU A 447 17.76 9.81 9.83
N ASP A 448 17.99 8.55 9.44
CA ASP A 448 17.14 7.82 8.49
C ASP A 448 15.76 7.50 9.08
N LEU A 449 15.71 7.35 10.41
CA LEU A 449 14.49 7.06 11.14
C LEU A 449 13.66 8.31 11.38
N ASP A 450 14.32 9.48 11.51
CA ASP A 450 13.71 10.77 11.81
C ASP A 450 13.25 11.55 10.56
N GLU A 451 13.99 11.46 9.44
CA GLU A 451 13.86 12.38 8.29
C GLU A 451 12.65 12.17 7.39
N VAL A 452 11.95 11.03 7.48
CA VAL A 452 10.89 10.72 6.50
C VAL A 452 9.60 11.53 6.71
N GLY A 453 9.57 12.40 7.73
CA GLY A 453 8.48 13.37 7.96
C GLY A 453 8.66 14.74 7.29
N SER A 454 9.72 15.00 6.51
CA SER A 454 9.99 16.36 5.97
C SER A 454 10.37 16.46 4.49
N SER A 455 10.49 15.36 3.75
CA SER A 455 10.94 15.42 2.34
C SER A 455 9.85 15.33 1.26
N ILE A 456 8.54 15.28 1.60
CA ILE A 456 7.45 15.17 0.61
C ILE A 456 6.37 16.27 0.81
N LEU A 457 6.72 17.39 1.45
CA LEU A 457 5.83 18.56 1.60
C LEU A 457 6.44 19.87 1.06
N ARG A 458 7.40 19.77 0.14
CA ARG A 458 7.99 20.89 -0.64
C ARG A 458 8.26 20.29 -2.02
N ASP A 459 7.65 20.65 -3.14
CA ASP A 459 7.10 21.93 -3.59
C ASP A 459 5.95 21.67 -4.58
N GLU A 460 4.70 22.02 -4.22
CA GLU A 460 3.61 22.28 -5.18
C GLU A 460 2.85 23.58 -4.79
N GLU A 461 3.50 24.48 -4.06
CA GLU A 461 3.09 25.89 -4.05
C GLU A 461 3.99 26.61 -5.04
N GLY A 462 3.48 26.79 -6.25
CA GLY A 462 4.10 27.64 -7.25
C GLY A 462 4.09 29.09 -6.76
N ASP A 463 5.26 29.62 -6.41
CA ASP A 463 5.52 31.05 -6.42
C ASP A 463 5.46 31.52 -7.89
N GLY A 464 4.25 31.84 -8.32
CA GLY A 464 3.99 32.59 -9.55
C GLY A 464 4.14 34.08 -9.28
N ASP A 465 5.38 34.57 -9.32
CA ASP A 465 5.68 35.97 -9.59
C ASP A 465 6.38 36.08 -10.95
N VAL A 466 5.59 36.43 -11.97
CA VAL A 466 5.84 37.34 -13.12
C VAL A 466 4.82 37.08 -14.24
#